data_AF-A0A0C3E2S8-F1
#
_entry.id   AF-A0A0C3E2S8-F1
#
_cell.length_a   1.000
_cell.length_b   1.000
_cell.length_c   1.000
_cell.angle_alpha   90.00
_cell.angle_beta   90.00
_cell.angle_gamma   90.00
#
_symmetry.space_group_name_H-M   'P 1'
#
loop_
_entity.id
_entity.type
_entity.pdbx_description
1 polymer ?
#
loop_
_entity_poly.entity_id
_entity_poly.type
_entity_poly.pdbx_seq_one_letter_code
_entity_poly.pdbx_strand_id
1 'polypeptide(L)'
;MQPHMEPITALKKGLKKLQDQVFTRKASLEAALKANQAISEADEEWLDHNGNLVDEERLVHELDTALDYEAACKNLSPQDKAIVKRLIEITGPVQATKKRKHSVIF
;
A
#
# COMPACT_ATOMS: atom_id res chain seq x y z
N MET A 1 22.68 4.51 20.56
CA MET A 1 22.12 4.85 19.24
C MET A 1 20.64 4.51 19.28
N GLN A 2 19.76 5.48 19.08
CA GLN A 2 18.32 5.33 19.29
C GLN A 2 17.68 4.46 18.19
N PRO A 3 16.84 3.45 18.53
CA PRO A 3 16.29 2.47 17.58
C PRO A 3 15.07 2.96 16.76
N HIS A 4 14.69 4.24 16.85
CA HIS A 4 13.46 4.75 16.21
C HIS A 4 13.58 5.06 14.71
N MET A 5 14.78 5.01 14.11
CA MET A 5 14.98 5.29 12.67
C MET A 5 14.71 4.06 11.77
N GLU A 6 14.78 2.84 12.31
CA GLU A 6 14.57 1.59 11.55
C GLU A 6 13.10 1.36 11.12
N PRO A 7 12.08 1.64 11.96
CA PRO A 7 10.68 1.42 11.58
C PRO A 7 10.23 2.35 10.44
N ILE A 8 10.56 3.64 10.51
CA ILE A 8 10.16 4.63 9.50
C ILE A 8 10.84 4.36 8.15
N THR A 9 12.10 3.92 8.16
CA THR A 9 12.83 3.59 6.94
C THR A 9 12.28 2.32 6.28
N ALA A 10 11.87 1.31 7.05
CA ALA A 10 11.12 0.16 6.54
C ALA A 10 9.78 0.59 5.91
N LEU A 11 9.01 1.46 6.57
CA LEU A 11 7.75 1.98 6.04
C LEU A 11 7.95 2.74 4.72
N LYS A 12 8.94 3.63 4.66
CA LYS A 12 9.30 4.35 3.42
C LYS A 12 9.68 3.40 2.28
N LYS A 13 10.44 2.34 2.59
CA LYS A 13 10.80 1.31 1.60
C LYS A 13 9.57 0.53 1.12
N GLY A 14 8.64 0.21 2.02
CA GLY A 14 7.38 -0.44 1.70
C GLY A 14 6.50 0.43 0.82
N LEU A 15 6.39 1.71 1.16
CA LEU A 15 5.63 2.71 0.41
C LEU A 15 6.19 2.85 -1.00
N LYS A 16 7.51 3.01 -1.14
CA LYS A 16 8.14 3.09 -2.46
C LYS A 16 7.86 1.86 -3.31
N LYS A 17 7.96 0.66 -2.74
CA LYS A 17 7.68 -0.59 -3.46
C LYS A 17 6.19 -0.72 -3.82
N LEU A 18 5.29 -0.17 -3.00
CA LEU A 18 3.86 -0.12 -3.29
C LEU A 18 3.56 0.90 -4.41
N GLN A 19 4.16 2.09 -4.36
CA GLN A 19 4.11 3.09 -5.41
C GLN A 19 4.60 2.53 -6.75
N ASP A 20 5.76 1.84 -6.76
CA ASP A 20 6.30 1.24 -7.98
C ASP A 20 5.34 0.20 -8.58
N GLN A 21 4.72 -0.64 -7.73
CA GLN A 21 3.71 -1.62 -8.17
C GLN A 21 2.46 -0.95 -8.73
N VAL A 22 1.94 0.06 -8.02
CA VAL A 22 0.74 0.80 -8.45
C VAL A 22 1.03 1.54 -9.76
N PHE A 23 2.17 2.20 -9.85
CA PHE A 23 2.62 2.89 -11.05
C PHE A 23 2.75 1.95 -12.24
N THR A 24 3.39 0.79 -12.05
CA THR A 24 3.53 -0.22 -13.11
C THR A 24 2.17 -0.72 -13.61
N ARG A 25 1.22 -0.98 -12.70
CA ARG A 25 -0.12 -1.42 -13.07
C ARG A 25 -0.92 -0.30 -13.75
N LYS A 26 -0.88 0.93 -13.23
CA LYS A 26 -1.49 2.10 -13.86
C LYS A 26 -0.95 2.34 -15.27
N ALA A 27 0.37 2.26 -15.45
CA ALA A 27 1.00 2.40 -16.76
C ALA A 27 0.56 1.31 -17.74
N SER A 28 0.35 0.07 -17.27
CA SER A 28 -0.19 -1.02 -18.08
C SER A 28 -1.64 -0.77 -18.48
N LEU A 29 -2.47 -0.25 -17.57
CA LEU A 29 -3.87 0.13 -17.84
C LEU A 29 -3.92 1.31 -18.82
N GLU A 30 -3.09 2.34 -18.65
CA GLU A 30 -2.97 3.45 -19.59
C GLU A 30 -2.53 2.98 -20.98
N ALA A 31 -1.60 2.02 -21.06
CA ALA A 31 -1.18 1.42 -22.33
C ALA A 31 -2.33 0.66 -23.00
N ALA A 32 -3.13 -0.10 -22.24
CA ALA A 32 -4.32 -0.78 -22.73
C ALA A 32 -5.37 0.21 -23.25
N LEU A 33 -5.64 1.29 -22.50
CA LEU A 33 -6.53 2.38 -22.92
C LEU A 33 -6.03 3.06 -24.19
N LYS A 34 -4.72 3.34 -24.31
CA LYS A 34 -4.10 3.88 -25.53
C LYS A 34 -4.23 2.93 -26.73
N ALA A 35 -4.29 1.62 -26.47
CA ALA A 35 -4.55 0.59 -27.48
C ALA A 35 -6.05 0.40 -27.79
N ASN A 36 -6.94 1.28 -27.29
CA ASN A 36 -8.40 1.17 -27.36
C ASN A 36 -8.96 -0.12 -26.75
N GLN A 37 -8.24 -0.72 -25.79
CA GLN A 37 -8.76 -1.82 -24.99
C GLN A 37 -9.52 -1.26 -23.79
N ALA A 38 -10.69 -1.83 -23.52
CA ALA A 38 -11.42 -1.53 -22.30
C ALA A 38 -10.69 -2.11 -21.09
N ILE A 39 -10.60 -1.33 -20.02
CA ILE A 39 -10.19 -1.83 -18.71
C ILE A 39 -11.37 -2.57 -18.07
N SER A 40 -11.09 -3.57 -17.24
CA SER A 40 -12.15 -4.32 -16.56
C SER A 40 -12.71 -3.52 -15.39
N GLU A 41 -13.95 -3.80 -14.99
CA GLU A 41 -14.56 -3.23 -13.77
C GLU A 41 -13.70 -3.49 -12.53
N ALA A 42 -13.01 -4.63 -12.48
CA ALA A 42 -12.07 -4.97 -11.42
C ALA A 42 -10.80 -4.09 -11.43
N ASP A 43 -10.38 -3.56 -12.59
CA ASP A 43 -9.28 -2.61 -12.69
C ASP A 43 -9.73 -1.20 -12.27
N GLU A 44 -10.97 -0.81 -12.58
CA GLU A 44 -11.58 0.43 -12.11
C GLU A 44 -11.74 0.45 -10.58
N GLU A 45 -12.35 -0.59 -10.00
CA GLU A 45 -12.47 -0.74 -8.54
C GLU A 45 -11.09 -0.77 -7.86
N TRP A 46 -10.10 -1.37 -8.52
CA TRP A 46 -8.73 -1.35 -8.03
C TRP A 46 -8.13 0.06 -8.04
N LEU A 47 -8.39 0.89 -9.06
CA LEU A 47 -7.90 2.27 -9.14
C LEU A 47 -8.45 3.14 -8.00
N ASP A 48 -9.71 2.97 -7.64
CA ASP A 48 -10.39 3.73 -6.58
C ASP A 48 -9.94 3.32 -5.17
N HIS A 49 -9.61 2.04 -4.99
CA HIS A 49 -9.17 1.51 -3.70
C HIS A 49 -7.65 1.36 -3.64
N ASN A 50 -7.13 0.20 -4.07
CA ASN A 50 -5.72 -0.15 -3.88
C ASN A 50 -4.74 0.67 -4.74
N GLY A 51 -5.22 1.35 -5.78
CA GLY A 51 -4.46 2.24 -6.64
C GLY A 51 -4.39 3.67 -6.11
N ASN A 52 -5.13 4.00 -5.06
CA ASN A 52 -5.10 5.29 -4.39
C ASN A 52 -4.17 5.21 -3.17
N LEU A 53 -2.92 5.64 -3.34
CA LEU A 53 -1.89 5.58 -2.29
C LEU A 53 -1.83 6.84 -1.41
N VAL A 54 -2.79 7.75 -1.56
CA VAL A 54 -2.76 9.06 -0.87
C VAL A 54 -2.78 8.89 0.64
N ASP A 55 -3.53 7.91 1.16
CA ASP A 55 -3.56 7.64 2.60
C ASP A 55 -2.23 7.05 3.09
N GLU A 56 -1.63 6.14 2.33
CA GLU A 56 -0.32 5.57 2.66
C GLU A 56 0.81 6.62 2.62
N GLU A 57 0.80 7.53 1.64
CA GLU A 57 1.76 8.63 1.55
C GLU A 57 1.59 9.63 2.70
N ARG A 58 0.34 10.03 2.98
CA ARG A 58 0.02 10.96 4.09
C ARG A 58 0.51 10.40 5.41
N LEU A 59 0.22 9.13 5.68
CA LEU A 59 0.59 8.48 6.93
C LEU A 59 2.10 8.38 7.12
N VAL A 60 2.84 7.94 6.10
CA VAL A 60 4.30 7.84 6.20
C VAL A 60 4.92 9.22 6.37
N HIS A 61 4.38 10.25 5.71
CA HIS A 61 4.83 11.63 5.88
C HIS A 61 4.56 12.16 7.29
N GLU A 62 3.38 11.90 7.84
CA GLU A 62 3.01 12.29 9.20
C GLU A 62 3.89 11.61 10.26
N LEU A 63 4.15 10.31 10.10
CA LEU A 63 5.06 9.58 10.98
C LEU A 63 6.51 10.04 10.86
N ASP A 64 6.94 10.49 9.68
CA ASP A 64 8.30 10.97 9.43
C ASP A 64 8.55 12.39 9.93
N THR A 65 7.51 13.22 9.91
CA THR A 65 7.53 14.59 10.43
C THR A 65 7.19 14.67 11.91
N ALA A 66 6.62 13.60 12.48
CA ALA A 66 6.33 13.52 13.91
C ALA A 66 7.63 13.57 14.74
N LEU A 67 7.66 14.50 15.69
CA LEU A 67 8.72 14.58 16.71
C LEU A 67 8.73 13.38 17.65
N ASP A 68 7.57 12.76 17.87
CA ASP A 68 7.39 11.56 18.70
C ASP A 68 6.69 10.46 17.90
N TYR A 69 7.49 9.52 17.40
CA TYR A 69 7.01 8.38 16.61
C TYR A 69 6.08 7.47 17.41
N GLU A 70 6.31 7.26 18.71
CA GLU A 70 5.44 6.39 19.52
C GLU A 70 4.08 7.05 19.78
N ALA A 71 4.07 8.34 20.05
CA ALA A 71 2.82 9.10 20.21
C ALA A 71 2.03 9.13 18.90
N ALA A 72 2.70 9.38 17.77
CA ALA A 72 2.07 9.33 16.45
C ALA A 72 1.51 7.93 16.16
N CYS A 73 2.27 6.87 16.45
CA CYS A 73 1.81 5.48 16.33
C CYS A 73 0.59 5.16 17.22
N LYS A 74 0.49 5.75 18.42
CA LYS A 74 -0.66 5.58 19.31
C LYS A 74 -1.90 6.30 18.80
N ASN A 75 -1.73 7.46 18.17
CA ASN A 75 -2.81 8.27 17.59
C ASN A 75 -3.32 7.76 16.24
N LEU A 76 -2.69 6.73 15.67
CA LEU A 76 -3.13 6.15 14.41
C LEU A 76 -4.54 5.59 14.49
N SER A 77 -5.35 5.96 13.50
CA SER A 77 -6.68 5.39 13.32
C SER A 77 -6.58 3.89 13.01
N PRO A 78 -7.68 3.13 13.15
CA PRO A 78 -7.71 1.72 12.73
C PRO A 78 -7.33 1.53 11.25
N GLN A 79 -7.64 2.51 10.39
CA GLN A 79 -7.27 2.51 8.97
C GLN A 79 -5.76 2.70 8.80
N ASP A 80 -5.17 3.67 9.48
CA ASP A 80 -3.72 3.92 9.44
C ASP A 80 -2.92 2.74 9.97
N LYS A 81 -3.41 2.07 11.01
CA LYS A 81 -2.81 0.82 11.52
C LYS A 81 -2.83 -0.30 10.49
N ALA A 82 -3.91 -0.41 9.71
CA ALA A 82 -4.00 -1.37 8.62
C ALA A 82 -3.00 -1.05 7.50
N ILE A 83 -2.81 0.23 7.19
CA ILE A 83 -1.81 0.70 6.23
C ILE A 83 -0.39 0.35 6.68
N VAL A 84 0.00 0.72 7.92
CA VAL A 84 1.33 0.40 8.48
C VAL A 84 1.61 -1.10 8.37
N LYS A 85 0.62 -1.92 8.73
CA LYS A 85 0.73 -3.38 8.61
C LYS A 85 0.94 -3.83 7.16
N ARG A 86 0.16 -3.30 6.20
CA ARG A 86 0.31 -3.59 4.77
C ARG A 86 1.70 -3.20 4.27
N LEU A 87 2.21 -2.02 4.62
CA LEU A 87 3.54 -1.54 4.22
C LEU A 87 4.65 -2.44 4.76
N ILE A 88 4.54 -2.86 6.04
CA ILE A 88 5.47 -3.80 6.66
C ILE A 88 5.42 -5.16 5.95
N GLU A 89 4.23 -5.68 5.66
CA GLU A 89 4.05 -6.94 4.91
C GLU A 89 4.70 -6.89 3.52
N ILE A 90 4.64 -5.75 2.83
CA ILE A 90 5.27 -5.54 1.52
C ILE A 90 6.81 -5.51 1.60
N THR A 91 7.37 -5.01 2.72
CA THR A 91 8.81 -5.05 3.00
C THR A 91 9.32 -6.38 3.52
N GLY A 92 8.47 -7.16 4.19
CA GLY A 92 8.80 -8.50 4.67
C GLY A 92 9.03 -9.50 3.53
N PRO A 93 9.66 -10.66 3.80
CA PRO A 93 9.72 -11.74 2.83
C PRO A 93 8.29 -12.16 2.50
N VAL A 94 7.93 -12.04 1.23
CA VAL A 94 6.59 -12.30 0.65
C VAL A 94 6.04 -13.62 1.17
N GLN A 95 5.26 -13.60 2.25
CA GLN A 95 4.38 -14.71 2.56
C GLN A 95 3.14 -14.53 1.70
N ALA A 96 3.16 -15.25 0.59
CA ALA A 96 2.07 -15.42 -0.35
C ALA A 96 0.71 -15.39 0.37
N THR A 97 -0.07 -14.34 0.10
CA THR A 97 -1.48 -14.31 0.44
C THR A 97 -2.11 -15.54 -0.21
N LYS A 98 -2.50 -16.52 0.63
CA LYS A 98 -3.29 -17.67 0.22
C LYS A 98 -4.50 -17.14 -0.54
N LYS A 99 -4.56 -17.42 -1.84
CA LYS A 99 -5.76 -17.26 -2.67
C LYS A 99 -6.93 -17.89 -1.91
N ARG A 100 -7.88 -17.07 -1.43
CA ARG A 100 -9.18 -17.56 -1.00
C ARG A 100 -9.84 -18.19 -2.24
N LYS A 101 -9.83 -19.52 -2.31
CA LYS A 101 -10.70 -20.26 -3.23
C LYS A 101 -12.13 -20.00 -2.77
N HIS A 102 -12.84 -19.12 -3.49
CA HIS A 102 -14.31 -19.19 -3.51
C HIS A 102 -14.67 -20.53 -4.15
N SER A 103 -14.95 -21.52 -3.32
CA SER A 103 -15.62 -22.75 -3.75
C SER A 103 -17.11 -22.48 -3.69
N VAL A 104 -17.66 -21.92 -4.77
CA VAL A 104 -19.08 -22.11 -5.10
C VAL A 104 -19.21 -23.57 -5.51
N ILE A 105 -19.99 -24.36 -4.77
CA ILE A 105 -20.58 -25.58 -5.31
C ILE A 105 -22.05 -25.61 -4.86
N PHE A 106 -22.91 -25.69 -5.88
CA PHE A 106 -24.36 -25.84 -5.87
C PHE A 106 -24.80 -27.20 -5.30
#